data_AF-A0A378A6G2-F1
#
_entry.id   AF-A0A378A6G2-F1
#
_cell.length_a   1.000
_cell.length_b   1.000
_cell.length_c   1.000
_cell.angle_alpha   90.00
_cell.angle_beta   90.00
_cell.angle_gamma   90.00
#
_symmetry.space_group_name_H-M   'P 1'
#
loop_
_entity.id
_entity.type
_entity.pdbx_description
1 polymer ?
#
loop_
_entity_poly.entity_id
_entity_poly.type
_entity_poly.pdbx_seq_one_letter_code
_entity_poly.pdbx_strand_id
1 'polypeptide(L)'
;MKLASNEDGTGRVIHTNESQAVLLYVKSITDPTMFDALFADALSWRMAAEIAMPIAANASLGQQAMANYQQVLTAAMQRSLDEAHEPQQAMSDLASARIC
;
A
#
# COMPACT_ATOMS: atom_id res chain seq x y z
N MET A 1 -1.70 20.48 -13.76
CA MET A 1 -0.77 20.12 -12.67
C MET A 1 0.64 20.08 -13.25
N LYS A 2 1.52 21.01 -12.86
CA LYS A 2 2.86 21.16 -13.45
C LYS A 2 3.89 21.02 -12.33
N LEU A 3 4.92 20.20 -12.54
CA LEU A 3 6.02 20.08 -11.59
C LEU A 3 6.95 21.28 -11.77
N ALA A 4 7.28 21.96 -10.68
CA ALA A 4 8.33 22.97 -10.65
C ALA A 4 9.30 22.69 -9.49
N SER A 5 10.34 23.50 -9.36
CA SER A 5 11.27 23.42 -8.23
C SER A 5 10.89 24.48 -7.20
N ASN A 6 11.08 24.20 -5.91
CA ASN A 6 10.96 25.20 -4.85
C ASN A 6 11.97 26.36 -5.08
N GLU A 7 11.77 27.48 -4.39
CA GLU A 7 12.62 28.68 -4.53
C GLU A 7 14.11 28.39 -4.21
N ASP A 8 14.41 27.34 -3.44
CA ASP A 8 15.77 26.87 -3.12
C ASP A 8 16.32 25.79 -4.08
N GLY A 9 15.58 25.40 -5.13
CA GLY A 9 16.03 24.47 -6.18
C GLY A 9 16.26 23.00 -5.76
N THR A 10 15.92 22.63 -4.53
CA THR A 10 16.24 21.32 -3.91
C THR A 10 15.06 20.36 -3.81
N GLY A 11 13.82 20.83 -4.02
CA GLY A 11 12.60 20.05 -3.88
C GLY A 11 11.66 20.20 -5.08
N ARG A 12 11.10 19.08 -5.56
CA ARG A 12 10.04 19.08 -6.57
C ARG A 12 8.72 19.50 -5.92
N VAL A 13 8.14 20.59 -6.39
CA VAL A 13 6.84 21.10 -5.98
C VAL A 13 5.82 20.89 -7.09
N ILE A 14 4.58 20.63 -6.70
CA ILE A 14 3.48 20.42 -7.63
C ILE A 14 2.59 21.67 -7.56
N HIS A 15 2.50 22.41 -8.66
CA HIS A 15 1.64 23.58 -8.74
C HIS A 15 0.23 23.19 -9.21
N THR A 16 -0.76 23.66 -8.45
CA THR A 16 -2.18 23.61 -8.78
C THR A 16 -2.78 25.01 -8.64
N ASN A 17 -3.68 25.36 -9.54
CA ASN A 17 -4.44 26.61 -9.56
C ASN A 17 -5.79 26.49 -8.85
N GLU A 18 -6.13 25.30 -8.35
CA GLU A 18 -7.34 25.03 -7.59
C GLU A 18 -7.13 25.36 -6.11
N SER A 19 -8.11 26.03 -5.47
CA SER A 19 -8.03 26.45 -4.07
C SER A 19 -8.09 25.30 -3.06
N GLN A 20 -8.65 24.15 -3.45
CA GLN A 20 -8.60 22.89 -2.72
C GLN A 20 -8.20 21.77 -3.67
N ALA A 21 -6.91 21.40 -3.67
CA ALA A 21 -6.43 20.28 -4.46
C ALA A 21 -6.36 19.00 -3.62
N VAL A 22 -7.07 17.96 -4.07
CA VAL A 22 -6.96 16.60 -3.53
C VAL A 22 -5.86 15.88 -4.32
N LEU A 23 -4.92 15.26 -3.61
CA LEU A 23 -3.78 14.57 -4.20
C LEU A 23 -3.76 13.11 -3.74
N LEU A 24 -3.75 12.19 -4.71
CA LEU A 24 -3.38 10.80 -4.47
C LEU A 24 -1.87 10.66 -4.64
N TYR A 25 -1.18 10.22 -3.59
CA TYR A 25 0.28 10.07 -3.60
C TYR A 25 0.69 8.77 -2.93
N VAL A 26 1.87 8.27 -3.31
CA VAL A 26 2.53 7.15 -2.62
C VAL A 26 3.69 7.72 -1.81
N LYS A 27 3.76 7.38 -0.53
CA LYS A 27 4.85 7.78 0.37
C LYS A 27 5.58 6.53 0.86
N SER A 28 6.91 6.61 0.89
CA SER A 28 7.72 5.61 1.57
C SER A 28 7.59 5.80 3.08
N ILE A 29 7.02 4.81 3.75
CA ILE A 29 6.91 4.75 5.20
C ILE A 29 8.13 3.99 5.72
N THR A 30 8.91 4.61 6.59
CA THR A 30 10.10 4.01 7.21
C THR A 30 9.87 3.56 8.64
N ASP A 31 8.76 3.98 9.24
CA ASP A 31 8.37 3.61 10.61
C ASP A 31 7.60 2.28 10.59
N PRO A 32 8.14 1.20 11.21
CA PRO A 32 7.48 -0.10 11.22
C PRO A 32 6.18 -0.11 12.03
N THR A 33 5.94 0.87 12.91
CA THR A 33 4.66 0.97 13.66
C THR A 33 3.50 1.43 12.79
N MET A 34 3.80 2.04 11.63
CA MET A 34 2.81 2.48 10.65
C MET A 34 2.48 1.40 9.60
N PHE A 35 3.10 0.23 9.69
CA PHE A 35 2.83 -0.88 8.80
C PHE A 35 1.53 -1.59 9.19
N ASP A 36 0.76 -1.99 8.18
CA ASP A 36 -0.33 -2.94 8.40
C ASP A 36 0.23 -4.24 8.99
N ALA A 37 -0.49 -4.84 9.95
CA ALA A 37 -0.05 -6.04 10.65
C ALA A 37 0.23 -7.20 9.68
N LEU A 38 -0.59 -7.39 8.65
CA LEU A 38 -0.39 -8.43 7.63
C LEU A 38 0.85 -8.16 6.78
N PHE A 39 1.13 -6.89 6.48
CA PHE A 39 2.34 -6.50 5.77
C PHE A 39 3.60 -6.74 6.60
N ALA A 40 3.57 -6.38 7.89
CA ALA A 40 4.69 -6.61 8.81
C ALA A 40 5.00 -8.10 8.96
N ASP A 41 3.97 -8.95 9.06
CA ASP A 41 4.12 -10.40 9.13
C ASP A 41 4.68 -10.98 7.82
N ALA A 42 4.15 -10.56 6.67
CA ALA A 42 4.67 -10.99 5.37
C ALA A 42 6.14 -10.61 5.19
N LEU A 43 6.50 -9.37 5.51
CA LEU A 43 7.87 -8.89 5.45
C LEU A 43 8.80 -9.72 6.35
N SER A 44 8.34 -10.06 7.55
CA SER A 44 9.09 -10.87 8.52
C SER A 44 9.34 -12.29 8.00
N TRP A 45 8.31 -12.96 7.44
CA TRP A 45 8.47 -14.30 6.86
C TRP A 45 9.39 -14.31 5.64
N ARG A 46 9.30 -13.29 4.78
CA ARG A 46 10.19 -13.14 3.63
C ARG A 46 11.64 -12.98 4.08
N MET A 47 11.88 -12.14 5.08
CA MET A 47 13.22 -11.94 5.63
C MET A 47 13.75 -13.22 6.29
N ALA A 48 12.93 -13.91 7.08
CA ALA A 48 13.27 -15.19 7.71
C ALA A 48 13.69 -16.24 6.67
N ALA A 49 12.97 -16.31 5.55
CA ALA A 49 13.28 -17.27 4.50
C ALA A 49 14.61 -16.97 3.76
N GLU A 50 14.91 -15.69 3.53
CA GLU A 50 16.17 -15.26 2.91
C GLU A 50 17.38 -15.48 3.83
N ILE A 51 17.21 -15.33 5.16
CA ILE A 51 18.31 -15.53 6.11
C ILE A 51 18.47 -16.98 6.59
N ALA A 52 17.46 -17.83 6.45
CA ALA A 52 17.48 -19.21 6.95
C ALA A 52 18.60 -20.07 6.34
N MET A 53 18.90 -19.90 5.05
CA MET A 53 20.00 -20.59 4.38
C MET A 53 21.38 -20.04 4.76
N PRO A 54 21.66 -18.72 4.63
CA PRO A 54 22.99 -18.18 4.92
C PRO A 54 23.36 -18.20 6.41
N ILE A 55 22.40 -18.12 7.32
CA ILE A 55 22.67 -18.04 8.77
C ILE A 55 22.46 -19.40 9.46
N ALA A 56 21.34 -20.07 9.21
CA ALA A 56 20.97 -21.29 9.92
C ALA A 56 21.31 -22.58 9.16
N ALA A 57 21.79 -22.49 7.91
CA ALA A 57 22.09 -23.63 7.03
C ALA A 57 20.93 -24.65 6.92
N ASN A 58 19.69 -24.20 7.11
CA ASN A 58 18.52 -25.06 7.17
C ASN A 58 17.56 -24.75 6.02
N ALA A 59 17.65 -25.55 4.96
CA ALA A 59 16.81 -25.42 3.78
C ALA A 59 15.32 -25.68 4.06
N SER A 60 15.00 -26.58 4.99
CA SER A 60 13.61 -26.89 5.36
C SER A 60 12.94 -25.70 6.05
N LEU A 61 13.67 -25.00 6.93
CA LEU A 61 13.18 -23.78 7.58
C LEU A 61 12.92 -22.67 6.55
N GLY A 62 13.81 -22.50 5.57
CA GLY A 62 13.62 -21.55 4.48
C GLY A 62 12.38 -21.85 3.63
N GLN A 63 12.16 -23.12 3.28
CA GLN A 63 10.96 -23.56 2.55
C GLN A 63 9.67 -23.34 3.36
N GLN A 64 9.68 -23.64 4.66
CA GLN A 64 8.54 -23.41 5.54
C GLN A 64 8.22 -21.92 5.70
N ALA A 65 9.25 -21.07 5.84
CA ALA A 65 9.09 -19.63 5.89
C ALA A 65 8.54 -19.04 4.58
N MET A 66 8.98 -19.55 3.42
CA MET A 66 8.39 -19.17 2.12
C MET A 66 6.92 -19.59 2.00
N ALA A 67 6.56 -20.78 2.50
CA ALA A 67 5.17 -21.23 2.48
C ALA A 67 4.27 -20.32 3.35
N ASN A 68 4.73 -19.96 4.54
CA ASN A 68 4.01 -19.03 5.43
C ASN A 68 3.91 -17.63 4.81
N TYR A 69 4.98 -17.13 4.18
CA TYR A 69 4.96 -15.87 3.44
C TYR A 69 3.86 -15.86 2.38
N GLN A 70 3.75 -16.93 1.57
CA GLN A 70 2.74 -17.03 0.51
C GLN A 70 1.30 -17.02 1.06
N GLN A 71 1.08 -17.65 2.21
CA GLN A 71 -0.22 -17.65 2.88
C GLN A 71 -0.61 -16.25 3.38
N VAL A 72 0.30 -15.57 4.09
CA VAL A 72 0.07 -14.22 4.60
C VAL A 72 -0.13 -13.23 3.44
N LEU A 73 0.63 -13.39 2.36
CA LEU A 73 0.47 -12.56 1.16
C LEU A 73 -0.93 -12.69 0.55
N THR A 74 -1.47 -13.92 0.50
CA THR A 74 -2.83 -14.16 -0.02
C THR A 74 -3.90 -13.51 0.87
N ALA A 75 -3.75 -13.61 2.19
CA ALA A 75 -4.64 -12.94 3.13
C ALA A 75 -4.55 -11.41 3.05
N ALA A 76 -3.34 -10.86 2.91
CA ALA A 76 -3.12 -9.42 2.72
C ALA A 76 -3.77 -8.94 1.42
N MET A 77 -3.64 -9.69 0.31
CA MET A 77 -4.30 -9.36 -0.95
C MET A 77 -5.83 -9.35 -0.82
N GLN A 78 -6.41 -10.33 -0.13
CA GLN A 78 -7.86 -10.36 0.12
C GLN A 78 -8.30 -9.12 0.90
N ARG A 79 -7.58 -8.78 1.98
CA ARG A 79 -7.89 -7.59 2.78
C ARG A 79 -7.79 -6.29 1.98
N SER A 80 -6.77 -6.15 1.13
CA SER A 80 -6.65 -4.99 0.25
C SER A 80 -7.79 -4.87 -0.75
N LEU A 81 -8.32 -6.00 -1.25
CA LEU A 81 -9.48 -6.02 -2.14
C LEU A 81 -10.77 -5.62 -1.41
N ASP A 82 -10.91 -6.04 -0.15
CA ASP A 82 -12.04 -5.65 0.70
C ASP A 82 -11.97 -4.16 1.09
N GLU A 83 -10.78 -3.62 1.35
CA GLU A 83 -10.58 -2.19 1.65
C GLU A 83 -10.75 -1.30 0.41
N ALA A 84 -10.45 -1.81 -0.78
CA ALA A 84 -10.70 -1.12 -2.05
C ALA A 84 -12.18 -1.11 -2.47
N HIS A 85 -13.04 -1.85 -1.77
CA HIS A 85 -14.49 -1.70 -1.88
C HIS A 85 -14.90 -0.38 -1.21
N GLU A 86 -14.73 0.72 -1.94
CA GLU A 86 -15.54 1.91 -1.69
C GLU A 86 -17.01 1.46 -1.74
N PRO A 87 -17.88 1.87 -0.78
CA PRO A 87 -19.29 1.63 -0.94
C PRO A 87 -19.65 2.19 -2.30
N GLN A 88 -20.06 1.33 -3.24
CA GLN A 88 -20.64 1.78 -4.50
C GLN A 88 -21.63 2.84 -4.06
N GLN A 89 -21.35 4.11 -4.36
CA GLN A 89 -22.37 5.12 -4.22
C GLN A 89 -23.47 4.58 -5.10
N ALA A 90 -24.50 4.03 -4.46
CA ALA A 90 -25.77 3.84 -5.10
C ALA A 90 -26.12 5.27 -5.53
N MET A 91 -25.73 5.63 -6.75
CA MET A 91 -26.36 6.71 -7.46
C MET A 91 -27.80 6.25 -7.52
N SER A 92 -28.56 6.65 -6.49
CA SER A 92 -29.98 6.50 -6.51
C SER A 92 -30.41 7.28 -7.73
N ASP A 93 -31.15 6.59 -8.59
CA ASP A 93 -31.82 7.06 -9.81
C ASP A 93 -32.78 8.25 -9.56
N LEU A 94 -32.76 8.81 -8.35
CA LEU A 94 -33.55 9.91 -7.85
C LEU A 94 -32.83 11.26 -8.00
N ALA A 95 -31.50 11.29 -8.13
CA ALA A 95 -30.76 12.54 -8.34
C ALA A 95 -30.88 13.08 -9.78
N SER A 96 -31.19 12.23 -10.75
CA SER A 96 -31.44 12.59 -12.16
C SER A 96 -32.86 13.07 -12.44
N ALA A 97 -33.84 12.70 -11.60
CA ALA A 97 -35.26 12.98 -11.83
C ALA A 97 -35.74 14.39 -11.41
N ARG A 98 -34.84 15.25 -10.88
CA ARG A 98 -35.23 16.57 -10.33
C ARG A 98 -34.75 17.78 -11.14
N ILE A 99 -34.21 17.56 -12.34
CA ILE A 99 -33.63 18.63 -13.20
C ILE A 99 -34.26 18.69 -14.61
N CYS A 100 -35.39 18.02 -14.89
CA CYS A 100 -36.15 18.25 -16.13
C CYS A 100 -37.64 18.44 -15.84
#